data_AF-A0A0B7C025-F1
#
_entry.id   AF-A0A0B7C025-F1
#
_cell.length_a   1.000
_cell.length_b   1.000
_cell.length_c   1.000
_cell.angle_alpha   90.00
_cell.angle_beta   90.00
_cell.angle_gamma   90.00
#
_symmetry.space_group_name_H-M   'P 1'
#
loop_
_entity.id
_entity.type
_entity.pdbx_description
1 polymer ?
#
loop_
_entity_poly.entity_id
_entity_poly.type
_entity_poly.pdbx_seq_one_letter_code
_entity_poly.pdbx_strand_id
1 'polypeptide(L)'
;KQEQDDLNLLFEKYVPGCIDLVVEGIQNGQQGEKMKTIVPLTNLNMVTQLSMMLNAVLVKEIPEPAELEAHFIQAVIWSIG
;
A
#
# COMPACT_ATOMS: atom_id res chain seq x y z
N LYS A 1 -4.43 -6.52 -18.82
CA LYS A 1 -2.99 -6.89 -18.80
C LYS A 1 -2.17 -5.67 -18.39
N GLN A 2 -2.19 -4.58 -19.17
CA GLN A 2 -1.52 -3.33 -18.79
C GLN A 2 -1.83 -2.84 -17.37
N GLU A 3 -3.10 -2.75 -16.99
CA GLU A 3 -3.52 -2.34 -15.63
C GLU A 3 -2.95 -3.24 -14.52
N GLN A 4 -2.87 -4.54 -14.75
CA GLN A 4 -2.29 -5.49 -13.79
C GLN A 4 -0.78 -5.25 -13.64
N ASP A 5 -0.09 -4.99 -14.75
CA ASP A 5 1.34 -4.71 -14.76
C ASP A 5 1.64 -3.37 -14.06
N ASP A 6 0.81 -2.35 -14.30
CA ASP A 6 0.94 -1.03 -13.67
C ASP A 6 0.70 -1.11 -12.15
N LEU A 7 -0.35 -1.82 -11.71
CA LEU A 7 -0.64 -2.04 -10.29
C LEU A 7 0.44 -2.88 -9.60
N ASN A 8 1.00 -3.89 -10.28
CA ASN A 8 2.12 -4.67 -9.75
C ASN A 8 3.36 -3.79 -9.54
N LEU A 9 3.67 -2.89 -10.49
CA LEU A 9 4.81 -1.98 -10.37
C LEU A 9 4.63 -1.01 -9.18
N LEU A 10 3.43 -0.50 -8.97
CA LEU A 10 3.10 0.34 -7.81
C LEU A 10 3.16 -0.47 -6.50
N PHE A 11 2.70 -1.71 -6.51
CA PHE A 11 2.78 -2.60 -5.36
C PHE A 11 4.22 -2.82 -4.93
N GLU A 12 5.10 -3.23 -5.85
CA GLU A 12 6.52 -3.45 -5.56
C GLU A 12 7.23 -2.20 -5.07
N LYS A 13 6.84 -1.02 -5.59
CA LYS A 13 7.43 0.27 -5.22
C LYS A 13 7.09 0.73 -3.81
N TYR A 14 5.84 0.53 -3.36
CA TYR A 14 5.34 1.14 -2.13
C TYR A 14 5.06 0.15 -0.99
N VAL A 15 4.46 -1.00 -1.30
CA VAL A 15 3.83 -1.84 -0.26
C VAL A 15 4.85 -2.54 0.65
N PRO A 16 5.91 -3.21 0.15
CA PRO A 16 6.89 -3.88 1.01
C PRO A 16 7.53 -2.92 2.02
N GLY A 17 8.00 -1.75 1.57
CA GLY A 17 8.64 -0.76 2.44
C GLY A 17 7.69 -0.19 3.50
N CYS A 18 6.42 0.04 3.16
CA CYS A 18 5.42 0.49 4.12
C CYS A 18 5.12 -0.59 5.19
N ILE A 19 5.06 -1.86 4.79
CA ILE A 19 4.86 -2.98 5.73
C ILE A 19 6.05 -3.11 6.67
N ASP A 20 7.28 -3.04 6.15
CA ASP A 20 8.51 -3.12 6.95
C ASP A 20 8.58 -1.96 7.97
N LEU A 21 8.14 -0.76 7.58
CA LEU A 21 8.03 0.38 8.50
C LEU A 21 7.06 0.11 9.66
N VAL A 22 5.88 -0.46 9.38
CA VAL A 22 4.86 -0.71 10.41
C VAL A 22 5.20 -1.89 11.30
N VAL A 23 5.72 -2.97 10.72
CA VAL A 23 5.89 -4.26 11.40
C VAL A 23 7.25 -4.36 12.08
N GLU A 24 8.31 -3.97 11.38
CA GLU A 24 9.70 -4.09 11.81
C GLU A 24 10.30 -2.76 12.26
N GLY A 25 9.65 -1.63 11.96
CA GLY A 25 10.17 -0.30 12.23
C GLY A 25 11.32 0.10 11.30
N ILE A 26 11.49 -0.59 10.17
CA ILE A 26 12.63 -0.35 9.26
C ILE A 26 12.29 0.82 8.34
N GLN A 27 13.13 1.85 8.35
CA GLN A 27 13.05 2.97 7.42
C GLN A 27 14.35 3.04 6.62
N ASN A 28 14.27 2.95 5.29
CA ASN A 28 15.43 3.01 4.39
C ASN A 28 16.56 2.01 4.75
N GLY A 29 16.19 0.80 5.20
CA GLY A 29 17.14 -0.24 5.62
C GLY A 29 17.80 -0.01 6.99
N GLN A 30 17.45 1.07 7.68
CA GLN A 30 17.88 1.34 9.06
C GLN A 30 16.77 0.92 10.03
N GLN A 31 17.14 0.25 11.12
CA GLN A 31 16.19 -0.11 12.15
C GLN A 31 15.82 1.13 12.97
N GLY A 32 14.57 1.56 12.83
CA GLY A 32 13.94 2.61 13.62
C GLY A 32 13.01 2.05 14.69
N GLU A 33 12.13 2.90 15.22
CA GLU A 33 11.09 2.46 16.14
C GLU A 33 9.90 1.87 15.38
N LYS A 34 9.42 0.71 15.85
CA LYS A 34 8.19 0.11 15.36
C LYS A 34 7.02 1.06 15.58
N MET A 35 6.15 1.17 14.59
CA MET A 35 4.94 1.98 14.69
C MET A 35 4.02 1.42 15.78
N LYS A 36 3.51 2.31 16.65
CA LYS A 36 2.57 1.92 17.72
C LYS A 36 1.18 1.77 17.12
N THR A 37 0.74 0.52 16.94
CA THR A 37 -0.60 0.24 16.42
C THR A 37 -1.60 0.07 17.58
N ILE A 38 -2.76 0.71 17.49
CA ILE A 38 -3.85 0.54 18.47
C ILE A 38 -4.44 -0.87 18.34
N VAL A 39 -4.51 -1.39 17.11
CA VAL A 39 -4.96 -2.74 16.78
C VAL A 39 -3.76 -3.57 16.33
N PRO A 40 -3.66 -4.86 16.71
CA PRO A 40 -2.64 -5.74 16.17
C PRO A 40 -2.81 -5.92 14.65
N LEU A 41 -1.76 -5.59 13.88
CA LEU A 41 -1.75 -5.73 12.43
C LEU A 41 -0.78 -6.85 12.01
N THR A 42 -1.16 -7.57 10.95
CA THR A 42 -0.33 -8.55 10.26
C THR A 42 -0.13 -8.12 8.81
N ASN A 43 0.93 -8.61 8.16
CA ASN A 43 1.19 -8.34 6.74
C ASN A 43 -0.04 -8.66 5.88
N LEU A 44 -0.70 -9.79 6.16
CA LEU A 44 -1.89 -10.22 5.44
C LEU A 44 -3.06 -9.26 5.64
N ASN A 45 -3.31 -8.81 6.86
CA ASN A 45 -4.42 -7.90 7.14
C ASN A 45 -4.23 -6.56 6.43
N MET A 46 -3.01 -6.03 6.41
CA MET A 46 -2.68 -4.77 5.73
C MET A 46 -2.87 -4.88 4.22
N VAL A 47 -2.36 -5.94 3.59
CA VAL A 47 -2.53 -6.16 2.13
C VAL A 47 -4.00 -6.39 1.79
N THR A 48 -4.76 -7.06 2.66
CA THR A 48 -6.20 -7.28 2.47
C THR A 48 -6.97 -5.96 2.52
N GLN A 49 -6.67 -5.09 3.49
CA GLN A 49 -7.28 -3.76 3.59
C GLN A 49 -6.94 -2.88 2.38
N LEU A 50 -5.69 -2.90 1.91
CA LEU A 50 -5.27 -2.22 0.70
C LEU A 50 -6.08 -2.70 -0.51
N SER A 51 -6.22 -4.02 -0.66
CA SER A 51 -6.97 -4.63 -1.77
C SER A 51 -8.45 -4.22 -1.75
N MET A 52 -9.06 -4.17 -0.57
CA MET A 52 -10.43 -3.69 -0.39
C MET A 52 -10.57 -2.21 -0.75
N MET A 53 -9.61 -1.36 -0.35
CA MET A 53 -9.61 0.05 -0.70
C MET A 53 -9.43 0.27 -2.20
N LEU A 54 -8.48 -0.42 -2.83
CA LEU A 54 -8.27 -0.33 -4.29
C LEU A 54 -9.53 -0.77 -5.05
N ASN A 55 -10.19 -1.85 -4.62
CA ASN A 55 -11.44 -2.29 -5.22
C ASN A 55 -12.59 -1.27 -5.06
N ALA A 56 -12.56 -0.42 -4.04
CA ALA A 56 -13.56 0.63 -3.82
C ALA A 56 -13.24 1.93 -4.57
N VAL A 57 -11.97 2.26 -4.73
CA VAL A 57 -11.50 3.54 -5.29
C VAL A 57 -11.26 3.45 -6.81
N LEU A 58 -10.82 2.29 -7.31
CA LEU A 58 -10.62 2.09 -8.74
C LEU A 58 -11.97 1.93 -9.46
N VAL A 59 -12.26 2.86 -10.36
CA VAL A 59 -13.44 2.82 -11.23
C VAL A 59 -13.15 2.01 -12.51
N LYS A 60 -14.19 1.65 -13.26
CA LYS A 60 -14.06 0.85 -14.50
C LYS A 60 -13.26 1.53 -15.61
N GLU A 61 -13.10 2.85 -15.55
CA GLU A 61 -12.26 3.58 -16.50
C GLU A 61 -10.83 3.60 -15.98
N ILE A 62 -9.88 3.26 -16.86
CA ILE A 62 -8.45 3.24 -16.51
C ILE A 62 -8.00 4.70 -16.36
N PRO A 63 -7.65 5.16 -15.15
CA PRO A 63 -7.19 6.52 -14.93
C PRO A 63 -5.82 6.74 -15.60
N GLU A 64 -5.46 8.00 -15.87
CA GLU A 64 -4.11 8.32 -16.36
C GLU A 64 -3.05 7.82 -15.35
N PRO A 65 -1.82 7.48 -15.77
CA PRO A 65 -0.81 6.89 -14.88
C PRO A 65 -0.56 7.68 -13.57
N ALA A 66 -0.58 9.02 -13.65
CA ALA A 66 -0.42 9.89 -12.49
C ALA A 66 -1.63 9.84 -11.54
N GLU A 67 -2.85 9.74 -12.08
CA GLU A 67 -4.06 9.57 -11.30
C GLU A 67 -4.09 8.17 -10.67
N LEU A 68 -3.71 7.12 -11.40
CA LEU A 68 -3.62 5.76 -10.87
C LEU A 68 -2.67 5.71 -9.66
N GLU A 69 -1.48 6.29 -9.79
CA GLU A 69 -0.49 6.37 -8.71
C GLU A 69 -1.03 7.18 -7.51
N ALA A 70 -1.75 8.28 -7.75
CA ALA A 70 -2.38 9.07 -6.69
C ALA A 70 -3.45 8.27 -5.91
N HIS A 71 -4.35 7.58 -6.61
CA HIS A 71 -5.36 6.72 -5.98
C HIS A 71 -4.71 5.56 -5.21
N PHE A 72 -3.61 4.99 -5.74
CA PHE A 72 -2.88 3.93 -5.09
C PHE A 72 -2.23 4.39 -3.79
N ILE A 73 -1.53 5.53 -3.80
CA ILE A 73 -0.91 6.12 -2.60
C ILE A 73 -1.98 6.44 -1.55
N GLN A 74 -3.11 7.00 -1.97
CA GLN A 74 -4.24 7.23 -1.09
C GLN A 74 -4.70 5.91 -0.43
N ALA A 75 -4.91 4.85 -1.21
CA ALA A 75 -5.31 3.55 -0.67
C ALA A 75 -4.28 2.97 0.31
N VAL A 76 -2.97 3.15 0.05
CA VAL A 76 -1.90 2.75 0.98
C VAL A 76 -1.99 3.51 2.30
N ILE A 77 -2.14 4.83 2.27
CA ILE A 77 -2.23 5.66 3.48
C ILE A 77 -3.43 5.24 4.34
N TRP A 78 -4.60 4.98 3.72
CA TRP A 78 -5.81 4.60 4.45
C TRP A 78 -5.81 3.17 5.00
N SER A 79 -4.98 2.28 4.45
CA SER A 79 -4.96 0.86 4.81
C SER A 79 -3.80 0.46 5.72
N ILE A 80 -2.67 1.16 5.64
CA ILE A 80 -1.44 0.85 6.39
C ILE A 80 -1.13 1.90 7.46
N GLY A 81 -1.49 3.17 7.22
CA GLY A 81 -1.28 4.28 8.17
C GLY A 81 -2.37 4.40 9.22
#